data_AF-A0A0U5AJK4-F1
#
_entry.id   AF-A0A0U5AJK4-F1
#
_cell.length_a   1.000
_cell.length_b   1.000
_cell.length_c   1.000
_cell.angle_alpha   90.00
_cell.angle_beta   90.00
_cell.angle_gamma   90.00
#
_symmetry.space_group_name_H-M   'P 1'
#
loop_
_entity.id
_entity.type
_entity.pdbx_description
1 polymer ?
#
loop_
_entity_poly.entity_id
_entity_poly.type
_entity_poly.pdbx_seq_one_letter_code
_entity_poly.pdbx_strand_id
1 'polypeptide(L)'
;MKGLKMLLTGLAVLTFLGTSEVMAKRGGPYLPPADPVKVKEYCTEIQPLYQKEFQLRNEIRSMIWSGNPNWSEVESKEIEAAKLRVEMMKKAQEKGLPLPRGMKHIRRYCGW
;
A
#
# COMPACT_ATOMS: atom_id res chain seq x y z
N MET A 1 41.55 42.32 1.08
CA MET A 1 41.31 42.24 2.54
C MET A 1 39.96 42.86 2.87
N LYS A 2 39.26 42.29 3.86
CA LYS A 2 37.90 42.59 4.35
C LYS A 2 36.80 41.95 3.46
N GLY A 3 35.94 41.07 3.94
CA GLY A 3 35.72 40.57 5.29
C GLY A 3 34.38 39.82 5.33
N LEU A 4 34.48 38.56 5.74
CA LEU A 4 33.49 37.71 6.40
C LEU A 4 32.22 38.39 6.95
N LYS A 5 31.04 37.93 6.51
CA LYS A 5 29.80 37.81 7.31
C LYS A 5 29.16 36.46 6.92
N MET A 6 29.35 35.40 7.71
CA MET A 6 28.33 34.87 8.65
C MET A 6 26.94 34.77 8.00
N LEU A 7 26.48 33.62 7.51
CA LEU A 7 26.01 32.43 8.25
C LEU A 7 24.78 32.75 9.11
N LEU A 8 23.60 32.33 8.65
CA LEU A 8 22.34 32.08 9.41
C LEU A 8 21.38 31.36 8.45
N THR A 9 21.29 30.04 8.54
CA THR A 9 20.11 29.31 9.09
C THR A 9 18.80 29.55 8.34
N GLY A 10 18.32 28.51 7.69
CA GLY A 10 16.98 28.48 7.12
C GLY A 10 16.70 27.13 6.49
N LEU A 11 16.62 26.10 7.33
CA LEU A 11 16.08 24.79 7.02
C LEU A 11 14.69 24.97 6.39
N ALA A 12 14.62 25.01 5.06
CA ALA A 12 13.36 24.97 4.35
C ALA A 12 12.82 23.55 4.52
N VAL A 13 12.04 23.40 5.60
CA VAL A 13 11.15 22.27 5.83
C VAL A 13 10.35 22.11 4.54
N LEU A 14 10.74 21.12 3.75
CA LEU A 14 9.95 20.56 2.67
C LEU A 14 8.64 20.11 3.29
N THR A 15 7.68 21.02 3.32
CA THR A 15 6.28 20.74 3.60
C THR A 15 5.82 19.82 2.48
N PHE A 16 5.97 18.51 2.71
CA PHE A 16 5.21 17.46 2.08
C PHE A 16 3.72 17.63 2.48
N LEU A 17 3.12 18.74 2.05
CA LEU A 17 1.70 18.80 1.79
C LEU A 17 1.51 18.12 0.44
N GLY A 18 1.62 16.79 0.45
CA GLY A 18 1.18 15.95 -0.65
C GLY A 18 -0.30 16.21 -0.83
N THR A 19 -0.61 17.06 -1.81
CA THR A 19 -1.94 17.43 -2.22
C THR A 19 -2.72 16.15 -2.54
N SER A 20 -3.86 16.00 -1.88
CA SER A 20 -4.87 14.96 -2.15
C SER A 20 -5.35 14.96 -3.62
N GLU A 21 -5.00 16.00 -4.39
CA GLU A 21 -5.30 16.14 -5.81
C GLU A 21 -4.52 15.18 -6.72
N VAL A 22 -3.37 14.65 -6.30
CA VAL A 22 -2.59 13.71 -7.13
C VAL A 22 -3.29 12.35 -7.27
N MET A 23 -4.23 12.02 -6.38
CA MET A 23 -5.00 10.77 -6.45
C MET A 23 -6.12 10.78 -7.51
N ALA A 24 -6.54 11.97 -7.99
CA ALA A 24 -7.70 12.09 -8.88
C ALA A 24 -7.40 11.77 -10.36
N LYS A 25 -6.12 11.69 -10.78
CA LYS A 25 -5.72 11.60 -12.20
C LYS A 25 -5.20 10.23 -12.68
N ARG A 26 -5.49 9.13 -12.00
CA ARG A 26 -5.20 7.77 -12.52
C ARG A 26 -6.50 7.03 -12.84
N GLY A 27 -6.94 7.16 -14.09
CA GLY A 27 -8.16 6.57 -14.66
C GLY A 27 -8.32 5.09 -14.37
N GLY A 28 -9.13 4.78 -13.36
CA GLY A 28 -9.60 3.44 -13.08
C GLY A 28 -10.93 3.48 -12.35
N PRO A 29 -11.53 2.31 -12.03
CA PRO A 29 -12.85 2.25 -11.44
C PRO A 29 -12.96 3.19 -10.24
N TYR A 30 -14.04 3.98 -10.25
CA TYR A 30 -14.39 4.98 -9.25
C TYR A 30 -14.13 4.45 -7.84
N LEU A 31 -13.22 5.09 -7.12
CA LEU A 31 -13.07 4.91 -5.68
C LEU A 31 -14.14 5.77 -5.02
N PRO A 32 -15.03 5.20 -4.18
CA PRO A 32 -15.96 6.00 -3.41
C PRO A 32 -15.21 7.06 -2.60
N PRO A 33 -15.79 8.26 -2.42
CA PRO A 33 -15.21 9.26 -1.53
C PRO A 33 -15.05 8.67 -0.14
N ALA A 34 -13.86 8.83 0.43
CA ALA A 34 -13.50 8.31 1.74
C ALA A 34 -12.74 9.36 2.54
N ASP A 35 -12.87 9.31 3.86
CA ASP A 35 -12.19 10.23 4.78
C ASP A 35 -10.65 10.05 4.68
N PRO A 36 -9.90 11.08 4.27
CA PRO A 36 -8.47 10.98 4.04
C PRO A 36 -7.67 10.61 5.30
N VAL A 37 -8.16 10.96 6.50
CA VAL A 37 -7.51 10.60 7.76
C VAL A 37 -7.60 9.08 7.96
N LYS A 38 -8.79 8.53 7.77
CA LYS A 38 -9.04 7.08 7.89
C LYS A 38 -8.31 6.29 6.83
N VAL A 39 -8.19 6.81 5.61
CA VAL A 39 -7.36 6.20 4.55
C VAL A 39 -5.90 6.09 5.00
N LYS A 40 -5.34 7.18 5.55
CA LYS A 40 -3.93 7.20 6.00
C LYS A 40 -3.69 6.21 7.13
N GLU A 41 -4.58 6.16 8.12
CA GLU A 41 -4.51 5.17 9.22
C GLU A 41 -4.56 3.74 8.67
N TYR A 42 -5.57 3.45 7.84
CA TYR A 42 -5.73 2.15 7.20
C TYR A 42 -4.47 1.72 6.46
N CYS A 43 -3.93 2.58 5.59
CA CYS A 43 -2.74 2.26 4.79
C CYS A 43 -1.51 2.02 5.65
N THR A 44 -1.36 2.73 6.78
CA THR A 44 -0.28 2.51 7.74
C THR A 44 -0.42 1.15 8.42
N GLU A 45 -1.63 0.79 8.86
CA GLU A 45 -1.90 -0.47 9.54
C GLU A 45 -1.73 -1.70 8.62
N ILE A 46 -2.15 -1.60 7.35
CA ILE A 46 -2.12 -2.74 6.42
C ILE A 46 -0.82 -2.87 5.65
N GLN A 47 0.10 -1.89 5.71
CA GLN A 47 1.37 -1.94 4.99
C GLN A 47 2.16 -3.24 5.20
N PRO A 48 2.39 -3.74 6.44
CA PRO A 48 3.09 -5.01 6.65
C PRO A 48 2.31 -6.22 6.08
N LEU A 49 0.98 -6.22 6.19
CA LEU A 49 0.13 -7.28 5.63
C LEU A 49 0.21 -7.31 4.10
N TYR A 50 0.18 -6.14 3.47
CA TYR A 50 0.31 -5.98 2.03
C TYR A 50 1.68 -6.46 1.54
N GLN A 51 2.76 -6.08 2.22
CA GLN A 51 4.11 -6.53 1.89
C GLN A 51 4.24 -8.06 1.97
N LYS A 52 3.67 -8.66 3.02
CA LYS A 52 3.67 -10.11 3.20
C LYS A 52 2.84 -10.81 2.11
N GLU A 53 1.64 -10.32 1.79
CA GLU A 53 0.83 -10.85 0.69
C GLU A 53 1.60 -10.73 -0.65
N PHE A 54 2.33 -9.64 -0.87
CA PHE A 54 3.09 -9.41 -2.10
C PHE A 54 4.22 -10.43 -2.26
N GLN A 55 4.95 -10.69 -1.18
CA GLN A 55 6.00 -11.70 -1.14
C GLN A 55 5.44 -13.10 -1.43
N LEU A 56 4.37 -13.49 -0.73
CA LEU A 56 3.71 -14.78 -0.95
C LEU A 56 3.26 -14.96 -2.40
N ARG A 57 2.68 -13.92 -3.03
CA ARG A 57 2.26 -14.00 -4.44
C ARG A 57 3.42 -14.15 -5.40
N ASN A 58 4.58 -13.57 -5.10
CA ASN A 58 5.78 -13.74 -5.91
C ASN A 58 6.38 -15.14 -5.72
N GLU A 59 6.40 -15.66 -4.50
CA GLU A 59 6.79 -17.05 -4.21
C GLU A 59 5.89 -18.03 -4.96
N ILE A 60 4.57 -17.92 -4.80
CA ILE A 60 3.58 -18.76 -5.48
C ILE A 60 3.80 -18.74 -6.99
N ARG A 61 3.99 -17.54 -7.58
CA ARG A 61 4.30 -17.41 -9.00
C ARG A 61 5.58 -18.16 -9.39
N SER A 62 6.64 -18.02 -8.59
CA SER A 62 7.91 -18.73 -8.82
C SER A 62 7.74 -20.25 -8.74
N MET A 63 6.93 -20.75 -7.81
CA MET A 63 6.61 -22.17 -7.69
C MET A 63 5.83 -22.69 -8.89
N ILE A 64 4.79 -21.97 -9.32
CA ILE A 64 3.96 -22.34 -10.48
C ILE A 64 4.80 -22.36 -11.76
N TRP A 65 5.77 -21.46 -11.88
CA TRP A 65 6.67 -21.39 -13.04
C TRP A 65 7.86 -22.34 -12.94
N SER A 66 8.02 -23.06 -11.83
CA SER A 66 8.98 -24.16 -11.76
C SER A 66 8.53 -25.29 -12.69
N GLY A 67 9.47 -26.00 -13.31
CA GLY A 67 9.15 -27.12 -14.21
C GLY A 67 8.48 -28.33 -13.51
N ASN A 68 8.42 -28.33 -12.17
CA ASN A 68 7.76 -29.35 -11.35
C ASN A 68 7.13 -28.70 -10.11
N PRO A 69 5.96 -28.04 -10.24
CA PRO A 69 5.32 -27.32 -9.14
C PRO A 69 4.81 -28.27 -8.05
N ASN A 70 5.15 -28.00 -6.80
CA ASN A 70 4.53 -28.65 -5.65
C ASN A 70 3.16 -28.01 -5.35
N TRP A 71 2.09 -28.62 -5.85
CA TRP A 71 0.74 -28.08 -5.73
C TRP A 71 0.22 -27.98 -4.29
N SER A 72 0.65 -28.88 -3.39
CA SER A 72 0.26 -28.83 -1.97
C SER A 72 0.87 -27.61 -1.27
N GLU A 73 2.12 -27.28 -1.59
CA GLU A 73 2.77 -26.08 -1.07
C GLU A 73 2.17 -24.80 -1.65
N VAL A 74 1.84 -24.79 -2.95
CA VAL A 74 1.14 -23.68 -3.61
C VAL A 74 -0.21 -23.43 -2.94
N GLU A 75 -1.01 -24.48 -2.69
CA GLU A 75 -2.31 -24.36 -2.02
C GLU A 75 -2.17 -23.77 -0.63
N SER A 76 -1.23 -24.27 0.18
CA SER A 76 -0.96 -23.76 1.53
C SER A 76 -0.64 -22.25 1.52
N LYS A 77 0.20 -21.81 0.57
CA LYS A 77 0.58 -20.40 0.44
C LYS A 77 -0.54 -19.52 -0.12
N GLU A 78 -1.38 -20.04 -1.01
CA GLU A 78 -2.59 -19.34 -1.47
C GLU A 78 -3.59 -19.11 -0.32
N ILE A 79 -3.76 -20.10 0.57
CA ILE A 79 -4.57 -19.96 1.78
C ILE A 79 -3.99 -18.89 2.71
N GLU A 80 -2.66 -18.86 2.89
CA GLU A 80 -2.01 -17.80 3.69
C GLU A 80 -2.23 -16.41 3.07
N ALA A 81 -2.03 -16.26 1.77
CA ALA A 81 -2.30 -15.01 1.06
C ALA A 81 -3.77 -14.59 1.15
N ALA A 82 -4.71 -15.54 1.10
CA ALA A 82 -6.14 -15.29 1.27
C ALA A 82 -6.47 -14.78 2.68
N LYS A 83 -5.86 -15.34 3.74
CA LYS A 83 -6.02 -14.86 5.12
C LYS A 83 -5.60 -13.40 5.27
N LEU A 84 -4.45 -13.03 4.69
CA LEU A 84 -3.97 -11.64 4.70
C LEU A 84 -4.93 -10.70 3.97
N ARG A 85 -5.48 -11.12 2.82
CA ARG A 85 -6.48 -10.34 2.08
C ARG A 85 -7.74 -10.10 2.90
N VAL A 86 -8.24 -11.12 3.60
CA VAL A 86 -9.41 -11.00 4.48
C VAL A 86 -9.12 -10.05 5.65
N GLU A 87 -7.94 -10.12 6.25
CA GLU A 87 -7.54 -9.21 7.32
C GLU A 87 -7.51 -7.75 6.86
N MET A 88 -6.93 -7.48 5.68
CA MET A 88 -6.94 -6.14 5.09
C MET A 88 -8.35 -5.64 4.74
N MET A 89 -9.28 -6.54 4.38
CA MET A 89 -10.70 -6.20 4.17
C MET A 89 -11.40 -5.86 5.49
N LYS A 90 -11.15 -6.63 6.57
CA LYS A 90 -11.69 -6.34 7.90
C LYS A 90 -11.25 -4.96 8.40
N LYS A 91 -9.95 -4.65 8.27
CA LYS A 91 -9.41 -3.33 8.62
C LYS A 91 -10.03 -2.19 7.83
N ALA A 92 -10.33 -2.40 6.54
CA ALA A 92 -11.04 -1.40 5.75
C ALA A 92 -12.47 -1.20 6.26
N GLN A 93 -13.18 -2.30 6.57
CA GLN A 93 -14.53 -2.27 7.12
C GLN A 93 -14.60 -1.55 8.47
N GLU A 94 -13.66 -1.83 9.38
CA GLU A 94 -13.55 -1.18 10.70
C GLU A 94 -13.41 0.35 10.60
N LYS A 95 -12.75 0.83 9.55
CA LYS A 95 -12.58 2.27 9.28
C LYS A 95 -13.72 2.87 8.45
N GLY A 96 -14.73 2.08 8.08
CA GLY A 96 -15.83 2.52 7.20
C GLY A 96 -15.38 2.82 5.77
N LEU A 97 -14.29 2.19 5.31
CA LEU A 97 -13.72 2.38 3.99
C LEU A 97 -14.25 1.31 3.01
N PRO A 98 -14.30 1.61 1.71
CA PRO A 98 -14.69 0.64 0.70
C PRO A 98 -13.80 -0.61 0.74
N LEU A 99 -14.42 -1.79 0.68
CA LEU A 99 -13.68 -3.05 0.71
C LEU A 99 -12.73 -3.15 -0.49
N PRO A 100 -11.42 -3.34 -0.27
CA PRO A 100 -10.47 -3.43 -1.36
C PRO A 100 -10.66 -4.73 -2.14
N ARG A 101 -10.87 -4.62 -3.46
CA ARG A 101 -10.99 -5.79 -4.36
C ARG A 101 -9.63 -6.29 -4.85
N GLY A 102 -8.68 -6.44 -3.93
CA GLY A 102 -7.32 -6.94 -4.16
C GLY A 102 -6.23 -5.85 -4.27
N MET A 103 -4.98 -6.30 -4.46
CA MET A 103 -3.78 -5.46 -4.36
C MET A 103 -3.78 -4.21 -5.23
N LYS A 104 -4.27 -4.28 -6.47
CA LYS A 104 -4.31 -3.12 -7.38
C LYS A 104 -5.19 -2.00 -6.81
N HIS A 105 -6.26 -2.36 -6.11
CA HIS A 105 -7.16 -1.42 -5.46
C HIS A 105 -6.49 -0.79 -4.24
N ILE A 106 -5.86 -1.62 -3.40
CA ILE A 106 -5.10 -1.15 -2.23
C ILE A 106 -4.02 -0.17 -2.63
N ARG A 107 -3.21 -0.51 -3.65
CA ARG A 107 -2.14 0.36 -4.15
C ARG A 107 -2.65 1.71 -4.63
N ARG A 108 -3.77 1.73 -5.36
CA ARG A 108 -4.39 2.99 -5.79
C ARG A 108 -4.87 3.83 -4.60
N TYR A 109 -5.44 3.17 -3.60
CA TYR A 109 -6.00 3.82 -2.42
C TYR A 109 -4.91 4.38 -1.50
N CYS A 110 -3.80 3.66 -1.34
CA CYS A 110 -2.69 4.02 -0.48
C CYS A 110 -1.57 4.81 -1.16
N GLY A 111 -1.57 4.91 -2.49
CA GLY A 111 -0.59 5.73 -3.24
C GLY A 111 0.79 5.10 -3.39
N TRP A 112 0.90 3.76 -3.27
CA TRP A 112 2.14 3.00 -3.50
C TRP A 112 2.35 2.60 -4.98
#